data_AF-A0A6M4AX75-F1
#
_entry.id   AF-A0A6M4AX75-F1
#
_cell.length_a   1.000
_cell.length_b   1.000
_cell.length_c   1.000
_cell.angle_alpha   90.00
_cell.angle_beta   90.00
_cell.angle_gamma   90.00
#
_symmetry.space_group_name_H-M   'P 1'
#
loop_
_entity.id
_entity.type
_entity.pdbx_description
1 polymer ?
#
loop_
_entity_poly.entity_id
_entity_poly.type
_entity_poly.pdbx_seq_one_letter_code
_entity_poly.pdbx_strand_id
1 'polypeptide(L)'
;MDDQLNRFRQSIDNIDAALIYMLAERFRITQAVGEYKATHALPAADPGREERQIARLRALAAEANLDPEFSEKFLRFVIDEVIRHHERIKGEG
;
A
#
# COMPACT_ATOMS: atom_id res chain seq x y z
N MET A 1 9.07 17.75 30.64
CA MET A 1 8.83 17.00 29.39
C MET A 1 10.18 16.46 28.97
N ASP A 2 10.29 15.18 28.61
CA ASP A 2 11.58 14.57 28.30
C ASP A 2 12.01 14.94 26.88
N ASP A 3 13.09 15.72 26.74
CA ASP A 3 13.57 16.23 25.45
C ASP A 3 13.99 15.11 24.50
N GLN A 4 14.47 13.99 25.02
CA GLN A 4 14.83 12.84 24.20
C GLN A 4 13.58 12.17 23.62
N LEU A 5 12.53 12.01 24.43
CA LEU A 5 11.24 11.50 23.99
C LEU A 5 10.62 12.37 22.90
N ASN A 6 10.72 13.70 23.03
CA ASN A 6 10.22 14.64 22.02
C ASN A 6 10.95 14.49 20.67
N ARG A 7 12.27 14.28 20.68
CA ARG A 7 13.03 14.03 19.44
C ARG A 7 12.63 12.71 18.78
N PHE A 8 12.37 11.65 19.55
CA PHE A 8 11.87 10.40 18.99
C PHE A 8 10.48 10.58 18.34
N ARG A 9 9.58 11.30 18.99
CA ARG A 9 8.26 11.61 18.44
C ARG A 9 8.34 12.40 17.15
N GLN A 10 9.21 13.41 17.09
CA GLN A 10 9.40 14.18 15.86
C GLN A 10 9.90 13.30 14.70
N SER A 11 10.77 12.33 14.97
CA SER A 11 11.20 11.36 13.96
C SER A 11 10.07 10.45 13.51
N ILE A 12 9.20 10.01 14.42
CA ILE A 12 7.99 9.22 14.08
C ILE A 12 7.07 10.04 13.18
N ASP A 13 6.78 11.29 13.54
CA ASP A 13 5.90 12.18 12.74
C ASP A 13 6.43 12.35 11.31
N ASN A 14 7.75 12.45 11.14
CA ASN A 14 8.38 12.55 9.83
C ASN A 14 8.23 11.25 9.01
N ILE A 15 8.36 10.09 9.66
CA ILE A 15 8.15 8.78 9.03
C ILE A 15 6.69 8.64 8.62
N ASP A 16 5.76 9.01 9.49
CA ASP A 16 4.32 8.92 9.23
C ASP A 16 3.93 9.81 8.05
N ALA A 17 4.45 11.04 7.98
CA ALA A 17 4.23 11.92 6.83
C ALA A 17 4.74 11.28 5.52
N ALA A 18 5.94 10.69 5.54
CA ALA A 18 6.50 10.00 4.38
C ALA A 18 5.63 8.79 3.95
N LEU A 19 5.13 8.01 4.92
CA LEU A 19 4.24 6.88 4.65
C LEU A 19 2.94 7.33 3.97
N ILE A 20 2.33 8.44 4.43
CA ILE A 20 1.12 8.99 3.82
C ILE A 20 1.36 9.42 2.37
N TYR A 21 2.45 10.16 2.10
CA TYR A 21 2.76 10.58 0.73
C TYR A 21 3.05 9.39 -0.20
N MET A 22 3.75 8.37 0.28
CA MET A 22 4.02 7.16 -0.49
C MET A 22 2.76 6.35 -0.77
N LEU A 23 1.82 6.27 0.19
CA LEU A 23 0.52 5.62 -0.02
C LEU A 23 -0.33 6.38 -1.04
N ALA A 24 -0.37 7.71 -0.97
CA ALA A 24 -1.08 8.53 -1.95
C ALA A 24 -0.56 8.29 -3.38
N GLU A 25 0.76 8.28 -3.55
CA GLU A 25 1.37 7.99 -4.84
C GLU A 25 1.08 6.56 -5.32
N ARG A 26 1.15 5.57 -4.41
CA ARG A 26 0.77 4.19 -4.73
C ARG A 26 -0.67 4.10 -5.23
N PHE A 27 -1.61 4.78 -4.56
CA PHE A 27 -3.02 4.79 -4.96
C PHE A 27 -3.21 5.40 -6.35
N ARG A 28 -2.56 6.53 -6.63
CA ARG A 28 -2.56 7.17 -7.96
C ARG A 28 -2.09 6.21 -9.05
N ILE A 29 -1.00 5.48 -8.81
CA ILE A 29 -0.49 4.48 -9.76
C ILE A 29 -1.44 3.28 -9.90
N THR A 30 -2.03 2.78 -8.81
CA THR A 30 -2.98 1.66 -8.91
C THR A 30 -4.23 2.02 -9.68
N GLN A 31 -4.70 3.26 -9.59
CA GLN A 31 -5.80 3.76 -10.41
C GLN A 31 -5.41 3.79 -11.90
N ALA A 32 -4.24 4.36 -12.24
CA ALA A 32 -3.74 4.38 -13.60
C ALA A 32 -3.58 2.95 -14.19
N VAL A 33 -3.15 1.98 -13.36
CA VAL A 33 -3.12 0.56 -13.75
C VAL A 33 -4.53 0.01 -14.02
N GLY A 34 -5.51 0.39 -13.20
CA GLY A 34 -6.92 0.02 -13.41
C GLY A 34 -7.48 0.57 -14.72
N GLU A 35 -7.24 1.85 -15.01
CA GLU A 35 -7.63 2.52 -16.26
C GLU A 35 -6.93 1.88 -17.47
N TYR A 36 -5.63 1.61 -17.36
CA TYR A 36 -4.87 0.91 -18.40
C TYR A 36 -5.45 -0.49 -18.68
N LYS A 37 -5.74 -1.27 -17.64
CA LYS A 37 -6.36 -2.59 -17.81
C LYS A 37 -7.72 -2.51 -18.48
N ALA A 38 -8.56 -1.55 -18.08
CA ALA A 38 -9.89 -1.35 -18.66
C ALA A 38 -9.81 -0.99 -20.16
N THR A 39 -8.94 -0.04 -20.51
CA THR A 39 -8.74 0.39 -21.91
C THR A 39 -8.20 -0.71 -22.83
N HIS A 40 -7.45 -1.66 -22.27
CA HIS A 40 -6.84 -2.77 -23.02
C HIS A 40 -7.58 -4.10 -22.86
N ALA A 41 -8.80 -4.09 -22.28
CA ALA A 41 -9.59 -5.29 -21.98
C ALA A 41 -8.82 -6.38 -21.22
N LEU A 42 -7.88 -5.98 -20.35
CA LEU A 42 -7.12 -6.89 -19.51
C LEU A 42 -7.88 -7.26 -18.23
N PRO A 43 -7.67 -8.46 -17.67
CA PRO A 43 -8.30 -8.86 -16.42
C PRO A 43 -7.96 -7.92 -15.26
N ALA A 44 -8.99 -7.58 -14.46
CA ALA A 44 -8.83 -6.75 -13.27
C ALA A 44 -7.91 -7.43 -12.24
N ALA A 45 -8.09 -8.74 -12.02
CA ALA A 45 -7.27 -9.56 -11.14
C ALA A 45 -6.13 -10.27 -11.88
N ASP A 46 -4.98 -10.41 -11.22
CA ASP A 46 -3.85 -11.24 -11.64
C ASP A 46 -3.31 -11.95 -10.38
N PRO A 47 -3.87 -13.14 -10.05
CA PRO A 47 -3.53 -13.86 -8.82
C PRO A 47 -2.03 -14.15 -8.70
N GLY A 48 -1.39 -14.52 -9.81
CA GLY A 48 0.05 -14.79 -9.82
C GLY A 48 0.89 -13.54 -9.51
N ARG A 49 0.44 -12.35 -9.93
CA ARG A 49 1.08 -11.08 -9.54
C ARG A 49 0.89 -10.77 -8.06
N GLU A 50 -0.26 -11.08 -7.48
CA GLU A 50 -0.52 -10.87 -6.05
C GLU A 50 0.37 -11.76 -5.19
N GLU A 51 0.44 -13.06 -5.51
CA GLU A 51 1.32 -14.02 -4.82
C GLU A 51 2.79 -13.58 -4.84
N ARG A 52 3.29 -13.13 -6.00
CA ARG A 52 4.67 -12.60 -6.13
C ARG A 52 4.90 -11.33 -5.32
N GLN A 53 3.90 -10.45 -5.22
CA GLN A 53 4.00 -9.25 -4.40
C GLN A 53 4.06 -9.59 -2.91
N ILE A 54 3.21 -10.51 -2.44
CA ILE A 54 3.21 -10.97 -1.05
C ILE A 54 4.56 -11.58 -0.71
N ALA A 55 5.05 -12.52 -1.52
CA ALA A 55 6.35 -13.16 -1.31
C ALA A 55 7.49 -12.14 -1.22
N ARG A 56 7.52 -11.15 -2.12
CA ARG A 56 8.53 -10.08 -2.12
C ARG A 56 8.44 -9.20 -0.86
N LEU A 57 7.24 -8.81 -0.43
CA LEU A 57 7.10 -7.96 0.76
C LEU A 57 7.46 -8.71 2.05
N ARG A 58 7.11 -9.99 2.15
CA ARG A 58 7.52 -10.83 3.27
C ARG A 58 9.05 -10.93 3.37
N ALA A 59 9.74 -11.07 2.24
CA ALA A 59 11.21 -11.08 2.21
C ALA A 59 11.80 -9.72 2.65
N LEU A 60 11.29 -8.60 2.11
CA LEU A 60 11.73 -7.26 2.51
C LEU A 60 11.48 -6.98 3.99
N ALA A 61 10.36 -7.46 4.54
CA ALA A 61 10.05 -7.33 5.96
C ALA A 61 11.07 -8.09 6.82
N ALA A 62 11.36 -9.34 6.46
CA ALA A 62 12.39 -10.12 7.14
C ALA A 62 13.77 -9.44 7.10
N GLU A 63 14.18 -8.90 5.95
CA GLU A 63 15.43 -8.13 5.79
C GLU A 63 15.46 -6.86 6.67
N ALA A 64 14.31 -6.21 6.84
CA ALA A 64 14.17 -5.00 7.64
C ALA A 64 13.94 -5.26 9.14
N ASN A 65 13.98 -6.52 9.61
CA ASN A 65 13.59 -6.92 10.97
C ASN A 65 12.15 -6.53 11.35
N LEU A 66 11.26 -6.53 10.36
CA LEU A 66 9.83 -6.35 10.51
C LEU A 66 9.13 -7.72 10.39
N ASP A 67 8.06 -7.93 11.15
CA ASP A 67 7.27 -9.16 11.07
C ASP A 67 6.72 -9.36 9.62
N PRO A 68 7.07 -10.46 8.94
CA PRO A 68 6.56 -10.77 7.61
C PRO A 68 5.03 -10.87 7.56
N GLU A 69 4.39 -11.37 8.63
CA GLU A 69 2.92 -11.43 8.68
C GLU A 69 2.29 -10.04 8.73
N PHE A 70 2.88 -9.11 9.48
CA PHE A 70 2.46 -7.72 9.49
C PHE A 70 2.56 -7.10 8.09
N SER A 71 3.65 -7.35 7.36
CA SER A 71 3.84 -6.82 6.00
C SER A 71 2.76 -7.31 5.02
N GLU A 72 2.36 -8.58 5.14
CA GLU A 72 1.30 -9.16 4.33
C GLU A 72 -0.07 -8.56 4.69
N LYS A 73 -0.39 -8.47 5.97
CA LYS A 73 -1.63 -7.85 6.46
C LYS A 73 -1.74 -6.40 5.98
N PHE A 74 -0.64 -5.65 6.05
CA PHE A 74 -0.57 -4.28 5.55
C PHE A 74 -0.82 -4.22 4.04
N LEU A 75 -0.17 -5.06 3.24
CA LEU A 75 -0.41 -5.11 1.79
C LEU A 75 -1.87 -5.40 1.46
N ARG A 76 -2.47 -6.41 2.12
CA ARG A 76 -3.87 -6.79 1.91
C ARG A 76 -4.80 -5.62 2.24
N PHE A 77 -4.59 -4.97 3.39
CA PHE A 77 -5.33 -3.78 3.78
C PHE A 77 -5.27 -2.67 2.71
N VAL A 78 -4.08 -2.38 2.18
CA VAL A 78 -3.90 -1.36 1.14
C VAL A 78 -4.59 -1.77 -0.17
N ILE A 79 -4.55 -3.06 -0.56
CA ILE A 79 -5.26 -3.56 -1.74
C ILE A 79 -6.78 -3.43 -1.56
N ASP A 80 -7.30 -3.84 -0.40
CA ASP A 80 -8.74 -3.75 -0.11
C ASP A 80 -9.24 -2.30 -0.16
N GLU A 81 -8.45 -1.35 0.32
CA GLU A 81 -8.81 0.08 0.24
C GLU A 81 -8.84 0.59 -1.20
N VAL A 82 -7.90 0.15 -2.05
CA VAL A 82 -7.92 0.48 -3.48
C VAL A 82 -9.20 -0.05 -4.13
N ILE A 83 -9.60 -1.29 -3.84
CA ILE A 83 -10.83 -1.89 -4.40
C ILE A 83 -12.06 -1.10 -3.96
N ARG A 84 -12.19 -0.81 -2.66
CA ARG A 84 -13.30 0.02 -2.12
C ARG A 84 -13.39 1.38 -2.79
N HIS A 85 -12.24 2.03 -3.05
CA HIS A 85 -12.21 3.34 -3.71
C HIS A 85 -12.68 3.25 -5.17
N HIS A 86 -12.28 2.21 -5.91
CA HIS A 86 -12.75 2.00 -7.28
C HIS A 86 -14.26 1.68 -7.34
N GLU A 87 -14.79 0.92 -6.39
CA GLU A 87 -16.22 0.61 -6.32
C GLU A 87 -17.08 1.84 -6.05
N ARG A 88 -16.63 2.77 -5.17
CA ARG A 88 -17.33 4.05 -4.96
C ARG A 88 -17.40 4.89 -6.23
N ILE A 89 -16.28 5.05 -6.93
CA ILE A 89 -16.24 5.84 -8.17
C ILE A 89 -17.17 5.25 -9.24
N LYS A 90 -17.27 3.91 -9.32
CA LYS A 90 -18.19 3.24 -10.26
C LYS A 90 -19.67 3.34 -9.85
N GLY A 91 -19.98 3.47 -8.56
CA GLY A 91 -21.34 3.61 -8.06
C GLY A 91 -21.89 5.04 -8.09
N GLU A 92 -21.03 6.04 -8.27
CA GLU A 92 -21.39 7.46 -8.41
C GLU A 92 -21.53 7.91 -9.88
N GLY A 93 -21.48 6.96 -10.84
CA GLY A 93 -21.59 7.20 -12.28
C GLY A 93 -22.91 6.73 -12.91
#